data_AF-A0A533HVH3-F1
#
_entry.id   AF-A0A533HVH3-F1
#
_cell.length_a   1.000
_cell.length_b   1.000
_cell.length_c   1.000
_cell.angle_alpha   90.00
_cell.angle_beta   90.00
_cell.angle_gamma   90.00
#
_symmetry.space_group_name_H-M   'P 1'
#
loop_
_entity.id
_entity.type
_entity.pdbx_description
1 polymer ?
#
loop_
_entity_poly.entity_id
_entity_poly.type
_entity_poly.pdbx_seq_one_letter_code
_entity_poly.pdbx_strand_id
1 'polypeptide(L)'
;MNKGMKYLLGFVVIFIAAVICVFGIIKYEEMQENSTSNNSENLGSADGKKLDKETTIIIEKISSLNDIDVLNSELHLSQSVIDILKKYAPSVYYTVDNSEGYDKIYFRLGGYLVDRKVNGINEIIGSYKVDAGKLTSTGEDLGKVGSKINDGDLTWKQLNLNNKVHDKDAAKAVADKFFAVGLGGGVDSMLGIFAYSSDFSKHVRDAQLGLTVVPMSLAEITDMYNAATPDTYNADQVYKKISGLKEAKYREVDDSYRGNESKYNKSIGNGEVLYFKKDKMYLAAFGGIGGAMGMSLTSPDKWTEEGDRIIIPLVNNFEGGKIKGKMVLRLNNKVYEGGQSRSKYYIESRTNN
;
A
#
# COMPACT_ATOMS: atom_id res chain seq x y z
N MET A 1 -65.03 18.50 5.47
CA MET A 1 -64.14 17.85 4.46
C MET A 1 -64.97 16.92 3.60
N ASN A 2 -65.08 17.20 2.30
CA ASN A 2 -66.10 16.64 1.39
C ASN A 2 -65.84 15.14 1.09
N LYS A 3 -66.90 14.31 0.97
CA LYS A 3 -66.77 12.84 0.81
C LYS A 3 -65.93 12.45 -0.42
N GLY A 4 -65.92 13.26 -1.48
CA GLY A 4 -65.08 13.05 -2.67
C GLY A 4 -63.56 13.15 -2.42
N MET A 5 -63.11 13.99 -1.47
CA MET A 5 -61.68 14.12 -1.15
C MET A 5 -61.11 12.93 -0.37
N LYS A 6 -61.95 12.19 0.38
CA LYS A 6 -61.51 10.97 1.10
C LYS A 6 -61.22 9.82 0.13
N TYR A 7 -62.02 9.68 -0.94
CA TYR A 7 -61.79 8.65 -1.95
C TYR A 7 -60.56 8.95 -2.81
N LEU A 8 -60.32 10.22 -3.16
CA LEU A 8 -59.13 10.60 -3.93
C LEU A 8 -57.85 10.38 -3.11
N LEU A 9 -57.84 10.77 -1.83
CA LEU A 9 -56.68 10.58 -0.96
C LEU A 9 -56.42 9.10 -0.66
N GLY A 10 -57.47 8.30 -0.45
CA GLY A 10 -57.36 6.85 -0.26
C GLY A 10 -56.82 6.15 -1.51
N PHE A 11 -57.24 6.57 -2.71
CA PHE A 11 -56.76 5.99 -3.96
C PHE A 11 -55.29 6.34 -4.22
N VAL A 12 -54.86 7.57 -3.92
CA VAL A 12 -53.45 7.99 -4.06
C VAL A 12 -52.54 7.22 -3.11
N VAL A 13 -52.97 6.96 -1.87
CA VAL A 13 -52.17 6.16 -0.91
C VAL A 13 -52.06 4.70 -1.34
N ILE A 14 -53.14 4.09 -1.85
CA ILE A 14 -53.11 2.71 -2.36
C ILE A 14 -52.25 2.62 -3.62
N PHE A 15 -52.31 3.61 -4.51
CA PHE A 15 -51.50 3.65 -5.72
C PHE A 15 -50.01 3.83 -5.41
N ILE A 16 -49.66 4.68 -4.45
CA ILE A 16 -48.27 4.83 -3.99
C ILE A 16 -47.77 3.54 -3.33
N ALA A 17 -48.59 2.87 -2.50
CA ALA A 17 -48.22 1.59 -1.90
C ALA A 17 -48.02 0.49 -2.96
N ALA A 18 -48.89 0.42 -3.97
CA ALA A 18 -48.75 -0.54 -5.07
C ALA A 18 -47.51 -0.25 -5.92
N VAL A 19 -47.20 1.02 -6.22
CA VAL A 19 -45.98 1.39 -6.95
C VAL A 19 -44.72 1.08 -6.14
N ILE A 20 -44.72 1.28 -4.82
CA ILE A 20 -43.59 0.90 -3.93
C ILE A 20 -43.44 -0.62 -3.86
N CYS A 21 -44.53 -1.39 -3.83
CA CYS A 21 -44.46 -2.86 -3.87
C CYS A 21 -43.95 -3.36 -5.23
N VAL A 22 -44.39 -2.77 -6.34
CA VAL A 22 -43.92 -3.15 -7.69
C VAL A 22 -42.47 -2.73 -7.91
N PHE A 23 -42.06 -1.52 -7.50
CA PHE A 23 -40.64 -1.12 -7.53
C PHE A 23 -39.77 -1.96 -6.58
N GLY A 24 -40.31 -2.34 -5.42
CA GLY A 24 -39.63 -3.23 -4.47
C GLY A 24 -39.44 -4.64 -5.02
N ILE A 25 -40.43 -5.18 -5.73
CA ILE A 25 -40.35 -6.48 -6.40
C ILE A 25 -39.41 -6.41 -7.61
N ILE A 26 -39.48 -5.36 -8.45
CA ILE A 26 -38.54 -5.19 -9.57
C ILE A 26 -37.10 -5.03 -9.05
N LYS A 27 -36.86 -4.28 -7.96
CA LYS A 27 -35.52 -4.22 -7.36
C LYS A 27 -35.09 -5.54 -6.70
N TYR A 28 -36.03 -6.34 -6.20
CA TYR A 28 -35.74 -7.65 -5.59
C TYR A 28 -35.48 -8.72 -6.66
N GLU A 29 -36.20 -8.69 -7.78
CA GLU A 29 -35.96 -9.52 -8.96
C GLU A 29 -34.69 -9.08 -9.70
N GLU A 30 -34.39 -7.79 -9.81
CA GLU A 30 -33.11 -7.28 -10.36
C GLU A 30 -31.92 -7.57 -9.41
N MET A 31 -32.17 -7.76 -8.10
CA MET A 31 -31.18 -8.27 -7.14
C MET A 31 -31.03 -9.80 -7.16
N GLN A 32 -32.05 -10.56 -7.57
CA GLN A 32 -31.96 -12.01 -7.76
C GLN A 32 -31.49 -12.41 -9.17
N GLU A 33 -31.81 -11.66 -10.22
CA GLU A 33 -31.27 -11.87 -11.58
C GLU A 33 -29.81 -11.43 -11.67
N ASN A 34 -29.34 -10.52 -10.80
CA ASN A 34 -27.91 -10.29 -10.59
C ASN A 34 -27.23 -11.31 -9.67
N SER A 35 -27.96 -12.32 -9.16
CA SER A 35 -27.40 -13.40 -8.34
C SER A 35 -27.13 -14.66 -9.16
N THR A 36 -26.31 -14.55 -10.20
CA THR A 36 -25.38 -15.61 -10.65
C THR A 36 -24.42 -15.12 -11.75
N SER A 37 -23.74 -14.00 -11.51
CA SER A 37 -22.32 -13.96 -11.91
C SER A 37 -21.55 -14.67 -10.81
N ASN A 38 -21.10 -15.90 -11.05
CA ASN A 38 -20.09 -16.50 -10.19
C ASN A 38 -18.86 -15.59 -10.24
N ASN A 39 -18.67 -14.74 -9.23
CA ASN A 39 -17.42 -14.02 -8.99
C ASN A 39 -16.23 -14.97 -8.67
N SER A 40 -16.38 -16.29 -8.89
CA SER A 40 -15.33 -17.28 -8.72
C SER A 40 -14.18 -17.14 -9.71
N GLU A 41 -14.36 -16.44 -10.83
CA GLU A 41 -13.29 -16.29 -11.83
C GLU A 41 -12.07 -15.52 -11.31
N ASN A 42 -12.20 -14.79 -10.20
CA ASN A 42 -11.13 -13.92 -9.72
C ASN A 42 -10.77 -14.15 -8.24
N LEU A 43 -11.01 -15.33 -7.69
CA LEU A 43 -10.68 -15.68 -6.29
C LEU A 43 -9.24 -16.18 -6.09
N GLY A 44 -8.43 -16.23 -7.15
CA GLY A 44 -6.98 -16.43 -7.05
C GLY A 44 -6.52 -17.89 -7.10
N SER A 45 -7.17 -18.74 -7.89
CA SER A 45 -6.66 -20.10 -8.17
C SER A 45 -5.45 -20.03 -9.11
N ALA A 46 -4.31 -20.58 -8.69
CA ALA A 46 -3.11 -20.74 -9.52
C ALA A 46 -3.36 -21.43 -10.87
N ASP A 47 -4.14 -22.52 -10.86
CA ASP A 47 -4.37 -23.37 -12.04
C ASP A 47 -5.68 -23.05 -12.81
N GLY A 48 -6.40 -21.98 -12.45
CA GLY A 48 -7.75 -21.71 -12.96
C GLY A 48 -8.83 -22.77 -12.62
N LYS A 49 -8.52 -23.75 -11.77
CA LYS A 49 -9.50 -24.73 -11.25
C LYS A 49 -10.47 -24.03 -10.29
N LYS A 50 -11.70 -24.54 -10.25
CA LYS A 50 -12.72 -24.02 -9.33
C LYS A 50 -12.30 -24.36 -7.90
N LEU A 51 -12.18 -23.32 -7.06
CA LEU A 51 -11.93 -23.48 -5.63
C LEU A 51 -13.03 -24.33 -4.99
N ASP A 52 -12.67 -25.03 -3.92
CA ASP A 52 -13.67 -25.73 -3.14
C ASP A 52 -14.64 -24.72 -2.47
N LYS A 53 -15.86 -25.19 -2.18
CA LYS A 53 -16.93 -24.33 -1.65
C LYS A 53 -16.58 -23.77 -0.27
N GLU A 54 -15.87 -24.53 0.57
CA GLU A 54 -15.48 -24.09 1.90
C GLU A 54 -14.37 -23.06 1.83
N THR A 55 -13.38 -23.26 0.94
CA THR A 55 -12.32 -22.29 0.63
C THR A 55 -12.91 -20.99 0.11
N THR A 56 -13.92 -21.04 -0.76
CA THR A 56 -14.60 -19.83 -1.24
C THR A 56 -15.18 -19.02 -0.06
N ILE A 57 -15.89 -19.67 0.86
CA ILE A 57 -16.48 -19.02 2.05
C ILE A 57 -15.39 -18.44 2.96
N ILE A 58 -14.29 -19.18 3.16
CA ILE A 58 -13.16 -18.74 3.98
C ILE A 58 -12.45 -17.53 3.36
N ILE A 59 -12.26 -17.51 2.04
CA ILE A 59 -11.66 -16.37 1.34
C ILE A 59 -12.55 -15.13 1.42
N GLU A 60 -13.87 -15.28 1.26
CA GLU A 60 -14.81 -14.17 1.47
C GLU A 60 -14.67 -13.60 2.89
N LYS A 61 -14.64 -14.47 3.91
CA LYS A 61 -14.42 -14.06 5.30
C LYS A 61 -13.08 -13.32 5.47
N ILE A 62 -11.97 -13.91 5.01
CA ILE A 62 -10.61 -13.33 5.10
C ILE A 62 -10.58 -11.95 4.42
N SER A 63 -11.16 -11.82 3.23
CA SER A 63 -11.14 -10.58 2.45
C SER A 63 -11.87 -9.42 3.13
N SER A 64 -12.79 -9.72 4.04
CA SER A 64 -13.53 -8.73 4.83
C SER A 64 -12.80 -8.28 6.11
N LEU A 65 -11.72 -8.96 6.50
CA LEU A 65 -10.98 -8.66 7.72
C LEU A 65 -10.23 -7.33 7.58
N ASN A 66 -10.42 -6.46 8.57
CA ASN A 66 -9.80 -5.14 8.61
C ASN A 66 -9.16 -4.81 9.97
N ASP A 67 -9.07 -5.79 10.87
CA ASP A 67 -8.54 -5.63 12.22
C ASP A 67 -7.49 -6.72 12.49
N ILE A 68 -6.34 -6.31 13.05
CA ILE A 68 -5.18 -7.19 13.27
C ILE A 68 -5.50 -8.25 14.33
N ASP A 69 -6.26 -7.91 15.38
CA ASP A 69 -6.58 -8.85 16.44
C ASP A 69 -7.60 -9.89 15.97
N VAL A 70 -8.57 -9.47 15.14
CA VAL A 70 -9.50 -10.40 14.48
C VAL A 70 -8.75 -11.32 13.50
N LEU A 71 -7.86 -10.78 12.67
CA LEU A 71 -7.02 -11.59 11.80
C LEU A 71 -6.21 -12.64 12.59
N ASN A 72 -5.62 -12.22 13.71
CA ASN A 72 -4.88 -13.15 14.57
C ASN A 72 -5.78 -14.23 15.19
N SER A 73 -7.02 -13.89 15.56
CA SER A 73 -7.95 -14.87 16.11
C SER A 73 -8.34 -15.95 15.09
N GLU A 74 -8.32 -15.61 13.80
CA GLU A 74 -8.61 -16.54 12.70
C GLU A 74 -7.40 -17.37 12.28
N LEU A 75 -6.21 -16.75 12.28
CA LEU A 75 -4.99 -17.36 11.75
C LEU A 75 -4.08 -17.96 12.82
N HIS A 76 -4.20 -17.54 14.07
CA HIS A 76 -3.28 -17.88 15.16
C HIS A 76 -1.82 -17.63 14.79
N LEU A 77 -1.52 -16.41 14.34
CA LEU A 77 -0.18 -16.01 13.91
C LEU A 77 0.82 -16.07 15.07
N SER A 78 2.10 -16.24 14.75
CA SER A 78 3.15 -16.18 15.75
C SER A 78 3.24 -14.78 16.38
N GLN A 79 3.70 -14.72 17.63
CA GLN A 79 3.83 -13.44 18.34
C GLN A 79 4.75 -12.46 17.59
N SER A 80 5.83 -12.95 16.97
CA SER A 80 6.74 -12.12 16.20
C SER A 80 6.05 -11.43 15.01
N VAL A 81 5.13 -12.13 14.33
CA VAL A 81 4.33 -11.55 13.25
C VAL A 81 3.37 -10.49 13.80
N ILE A 82 2.71 -10.77 14.92
CA ILE A 82 1.81 -9.80 15.57
C ILE A 82 2.55 -8.53 15.99
N ASP A 83 3.75 -8.68 16.53
CA ASP A 83 4.60 -7.55 16.91
C ASP A 83 4.97 -6.70 15.68
N ILE A 84 5.30 -7.33 14.55
CA ILE A 84 5.56 -6.63 13.28
C ILE A 84 4.30 -5.89 12.79
N LEU A 85 3.14 -6.57 12.78
CA LEU A 85 1.88 -5.98 12.32
C LEU A 85 1.49 -4.75 13.14
N LYS A 86 1.59 -4.85 14.47
CA LYS A 86 1.27 -3.75 15.39
C LYS A 86 2.32 -2.64 15.35
N LYS A 87 3.61 -2.99 15.30
CA LYS A 87 4.70 -2.02 15.31
C LYS A 87 4.83 -1.24 14.00
N TYR A 88 4.70 -1.89 12.85
CA TYR A 88 5.04 -1.28 11.56
C TYR A 88 3.88 -1.19 10.55
N ALA A 89 2.75 -1.83 10.81
CA ALA A 89 1.55 -1.80 9.95
C ALA A 89 1.81 -2.10 8.45
N PRO A 90 2.64 -3.12 8.09
CA PRO A 90 2.85 -3.49 6.70
C PRO A 90 1.54 -3.87 6.01
N SER A 91 1.53 -3.81 4.68
CA SER A 91 0.49 -4.47 3.90
C SER A 91 0.57 -5.98 4.13
N VAL A 92 -0.59 -6.65 4.24
CA VAL A 92 -0.68 -8.11 4.29
C VAL A 92 -1.38 -8.57 3.03
N TYR A 93 -0.85 -9.61 2.39
CA TYR A 93 -1.42 -10.20 1.20
C TYR A 93 -1.75 -11.66 1.44
N TYR A 94 -2.77 -12.16 0.74
CA TYR A 94 -3.08 -13.57 0.67
C TYR A 94 -3.17 -14.06 -0.78
N THR A 95 -2.99 -15.35 -0.98
CA THR A 95 -3.21 -16.03 -2.26
C THR A 95 -3.67 -17.46 -2.03
N VAL A 96 -4.21 -18.09 -3.07
CA VAL A 96 -4.61 -19.50 -3.05
C VAL A 96 -3.78 -20.28 -4.06
N ASP A 97 -3.15 -21.34 -3.60
CA ASP A 97 -2.40 -22.28 -4.41
C ASP A 97 -3.11 -23.63 -4.40
N ASN A 98 -3.39 -24.17 -5.58
CA ASN A 98 -4.05 -25.46 -5.75
C ASN A 98 -3.25 -26.43 -6.62
N SER A 99 -1.96 -26.14 -6.82
CA SER A 99 -1.05 -26.95 -7.63
C SER A 99 -0.85 -28.37 -7.08
N GLU A 100 -1.00 -28.56 -5.76
CA GLU A 100 -0.86 -29.86 -5.09
C GLU A 100 -2.18 -30.67 -5.02
N GLY A 101 -3.22 -30.25 -5.74
CA GLY A 101 -4.50 -30.97 -5.81
C GLY A 101 -5.45 -30.71 -4.63
N TYR A 102 -5.11 -29.78 -3.75
CA TYR A 102 -5.97 -29.22 -2.71
C TYR A 102 -5.65 -27.72 -2.52
N ASP A 103 -6.62 -26.97 -2.02
CA ASP A 103 -6.49 -25.53 -1.84
C ASP A 103 -5.64 -25.22 -0.58
N LYS A 104 -4.52 -24.52 -0.79
CA LYS A 104 -3.69 -23.91 0.24
C LYS A 104 -3.80 -22.40 0.18
N ILE A 105 -3.89 -21.77 1.35
CA ILE A 105 -3.95 -20.32 1.49
C ILE A 105 -2.65 -19.85 2.14
N TYR A 106 -1.91 -19.02 1.42
CA TYR A 106 -0.68 -18.40 1.92
C TYR A 106 -0.92 -16.94 2.26
N PHE A 107 -0.22 -16.47 3.29
CA PHE A 107 -0.19 -15.07 3.68
C PHE A 107 1.24 -14.55 3.66
N ARG A 108 1.45 -13.33 3.16
CA ARG A 108 2.76 -12.67 3.17
C ARG A 108 2.70 -11.21 3.54
N LEU A 109 3.83 -10.68 3.99
CA LEU A 109 4.02 -9.25 4.18
C LEU A 109 4.40 -8.56 2.88
N GLY A 110 3.89 -7.35 2.71
CA GLY A 110 4.35 -6.40 1.70
C GLY A 110 5.70 -5.76 2.02
N GLY A 111 6.16 -5.88 3.26
CA GLY A 111 7.36 -5.26 3.79
C GLY A 111 7.05 -4.01 4.63
N TYR A 112 7.99 -3.65 5.49
CA TYR A 112 7.86 -2.59 6.48
C TYR A 112 9.12 -1.73 6.61
N LEU A 113 8.93 -0.46 6.97
CA LEU A 113 10.01 0.53 7.07
C LEU A 113 10.70 0.48 8.44
N VAL A 114 12.01 0.26 8.45
CA VAL A 114 12.90 0.39 9.62
C VAL A 114 14.15 1.16 9.17
N ASP A 115 14.53 2.21 9.90
CA ASP A 115 15.75 2.99 9.62
C ASP A 115 15.91 3.41 8.14
N ARG A 116 14.81 3.90 7.55
CA ARG A 116 14.70 4.31 6.14
C ARG A 116 14.80 3.17 5.11
N LYS A 117 14.95 1.92 5.53
CA LYS A 117 15.01 0.72 4.69
C LYS A 117 13.73 -0.11 4.79
N VAL A 118 13.35 -0.73 3.68
CA VAL A 118 12.20 -1.64 3.65
C VAL A 118 12.69 -3.06 3.92
N ASN A 119 12.08 -3.73 4.90
CA ASN A 119 12.41 -5.08 5.35
C ASN A 119 11.20 -6.01 5.19
N GLY A 120 11.42 -7.33 5.25
CA GLY A 120 10.34 -8.32 5.26
C GLY A 120 9.46 -8.34 4.00
N ILE A 121 9.97 -7.85 2.87
CA ILE A 121 9.24 -7.88 1.60
C ILE A 121 8.97 -9.33 1.22
N ASN A 122 7.71 -9.65 0.95
CA ASN A 122 7.22 -10.97 0.56
C ASN A 122 7.52 -12.09 1.56
N GLU A 123 7.80 -11.76 2.83
CA GLU A 123 7.99 -12.74 3.89
C GLU A 123 6.67 -13.51 4.13
N ILE A 124 6.70 -14.84 4.01
CA ILE A 124 5.53 -15.69 4.27
C ILE A 124 5.30 -15.76 5.77
N ILE A 125 4.09 -15.41 6.20
CA ILE A 125 3.69 -15.35 7.61
C ILE A 125 2.64 -16.39 7.99
N GLY A 126 2.15 -17.15 7.01
CA GLY A 126 1.25 -18.25 7.28
C GLY A 126 0.97 -19.09 6.04
N SER A 127 0.72 -20.38 6.30
CA SER A 127 0.29 -21.37 5.32
C SER A 127 -0.81 -22.21 5.96
N TYR A 128 -1.96 -22.29 5.29
CA TYR A 128 -3.16 -22.91 5.82
C TYR A 128 -3.86 -23.75 4.77
N LYS A 129 -4.47 -24.85 5.21
CA LYS A 129 -5.48 -25.59 4.46
C LYS A 129 -6.86 -25.30 5.05
N VAL A 130 -7.90 -25.49 4.26
CA VAL A 130 -9.28 -25.48 4.77
C VAL A 130 -9.66 -26.91 5.16
N ASP A 131 -10.08 -27.08 6.41
CA ASP A 131 -10.48 -28.36 6.99
C ASP A 131 -11.77 -28.14 7.80
N ALA A 132 -12.87 -28.75 7.35
CA ALA A 132 -14.21 -28.61 7.95
C ALA A 132 -14.62 -27.14 8.19
N GLY A 133 -14.44 -26.30 7.17
CA GLY A 133 -14.74 -24.87 7.22
C GLY A 133 -13.86 -24.05 8.18
N LYS A 134 -12.66 -24.53 8.54
CA LYS A 134 -11.68 -23.80 9.36
C LYS A 134 -10.31 -23.80 8.73
N LEU A 135 -9.54 -22.74 8.99
CA LEU A 135 -8.13 -22.66 8.62
C LEU A 135 -7.32 -23.50 9.60
N THR A 136 -6.58 -24.47 9.07
CA THR A 136 -5.63 -25.28 9.84
C THR A 136 -4.25 -25.05 9.27
N SER A 137 -3.28 -24.71 10.12
CA SER A 137 -1.89 -24.53 9.69
C SER A 137 -1.38 -25.82 9.03
N THR A 138 -0.65 -25.67 7.92
CA THR A 138 -0.02 -26.81 7.23
C THR A 138 1.22 -27.33 7.97
N GLY A 139 1.77 -26.55 8.93
CA GLY A 139 3.01 -26.87 9.61
C GLY A 139 4.27 -26.74 8.75
N GLU A 140 4.16 -26.14 7.57
CA GLU A 140 5.28 -25.96 6.65
C GLU A 140 6.35 -24.99 7.18
N ASP A 141 7.58 -25.22 6.77
CA ASP A 141 8.68 -24.28 6.96
C ASP A 141 8.49 -23.07 6.03
N LEU A 142 7.90 -22.00 6.57
CA LEU A 142 7.51 -20.81 5.81
C LEU A 142 8.68 -20.17 5.05
N GLY A 143 9.91 -20.26 5.58
CA GLY A 143 11.11 -19.75 4.91
C GLY A 143 11.44 -20.50 3.62
N LYS A 144 11.21 -21.82 3.59
CA LYS A 144 11.40 -22.65 2.39
C LYS A 144 10.25 -22.54 1.39
N VAL A 145 9.03 -22.31 1.88
CA VAL A 145 7.86 -22.11 1.01
C VAL A 145 7.98 -20.79 0.25
N GLY A 146 8.47 -19.74 0.90
CA GLY A 146 8.56 -18.41 0.31
C GLY A 146 9.30 -18.35 -1.03
N SER A 147 10.40 -19.09 -1.20
CA SER A 147 11.14 -19.08 -2.47
C SER A 147 10.35 -19.69 -3.64
N LYS A 148 9.49 -20.69 -3.39
CA LYS A 148 8.67 -21.30 -4.44
C LYS A 148 7.46 -20.44 -4.79
N ILE A 149 6.78 -19.94 -3.78
CA ILE A 149 5.47 -19.28 -3.93
C ILE A 149 5.65 -17.83 -4.42
N ASN A 150 6.73 -17.13 -4.03
CA ASN A 150 6.95 -15.76 -4.45
C ASN A 150 7.41 -15.62 -5.90
N ASP A 151 8.06 -16.64 -6.45
CA ASP A 151 8.56 -16.67 -7.83
C ASP A 151 7.53 -17.28 -8.82
N GLY A 152 6.39 -17.76 -8.31
CA GLY A 152 5.31 -18.33 -9.12
C GLY A 152 4.29 -17.30 -9.63
N ASP A 153 3.42 -17.74 -10.53
CA ASP A 153 2.39 -16.91 -11.19
C ASP A 153 1.12 -16.68 -10.33
N LEU A 154 1.29 -16.61 -9.01
CA LEU A 154 0.18 -16.47 -8.07
C LEU A 154 -0.35 -15.04 -8.02
N THR A 155 -1.67 -14.91 -8.04
CA THR A 155 -2.34 -13.62 -7.83
C THR A 155 -2.47 -13.34 -6.34
N TRP A 156 -1.79 -12.28 -5.88
CA TRP A 156 -1.82 -11.85 -4.50
C TRP A 156 -2.83 -10.73 -4.28
N LYS A 157 -3.69 -10.90 -3.27
CA LYS A 157 -4.70 -9.93 -2.88
C LYS A 157 -4.37 -9.28 -1.56
N GLN A 158 -4.53 -7.97 -1.48
CA GLN A 158 -4.22 -7.20 -0.28
C GLN A 158 -5.36 -7.25 0.74
N LEU A 159 -5.01 -7.34 2.02
CA LEU A 159 -5.89 -7.09 3.16
C LEU A 159 -5.73 -5.65 3.65
N ASN A 160 -6.86 -4.98 3.84
CA ASN A 160 -6.91 -3.61 4.33
C ASN A 160 -7.04 -3.59 5.85
N LEU A 161 -5.94 -3.95 6.52
CA LEU A 161 -5.87 -3.97 7.98
C LEU A 161 -5.66 -2.55 8.52
N ASN A 162 -6.49 -2.17 9.49
CA ASN A 162 -6.36 -0.96 10.26
C ASN A 162 -5.41 -1.19 11.44
N ASN A 163 -4.59 -0.18 11.73
CA ASN A 163 -3.77 -0.14 12.93
C ASN A 163 -4.08 1.14 13.72
N LYS A 164 -4.29 0.96 15.02
CA LYS A 164 -4.61 2.03 15.99
C LYS A 164 -3.48 2.25 17.01
N VAL A 165 -2.43 1.43 16.96
CA VAL A 165 -1.35 1.43 17.96
C VAL A 165 -0.24 2.36 17.47
N HIS A 166 0.09 3.37 18.28
CA HIS A 166 1.25 4.22 18.00
C HIS A 166 2.56 3.50 18.28
N ASP A 167 3.60 3.86 17.52
CA ASP A 167 4.97 3.47 17.78
C ASP A 167 5.91 4.62 17.39
N LYS A 168 6.64 5.15 18.39
CA LYS A 168 7.49 6.34 18.19
C LYS A 168 8.71 6.06 17.32
N ASP A 169 9.25 4.85 17.32
CA ASP A 169 10.40 4.49 16.47
C ASP A 169 9.96 4.44 15.01
N ALA A 170 8.82 3.80 14.73
CA ALA A 170 8.24 3.76 13.39
C ALA A 170 7.88 5.18 12.91
N ALA A 171 7.31 6.01 13.78
CA ALA A 171 7.04 7.41 13.49
C ALA A 171 8.33 8.16 13.14
N LYS A 172 9.42 7.92 13.87
CA LYS A 172 10.72 8.51 13.59
C LYS A 172 11.30 8.07 12.27
N ALA A 173 11.23 6.78 11.94
CA ALA A 173 11.70 6.28 10.65
C ALA A 173 10.96 6.94 9.47
N VAL A 174 9.65 7.16 9.60
CA VAL A 174 8.85 7.87 8.60
C VAL A 174 9.21 9.36 8.55
N ALA A 175 9.28 10.04 9.70
CA ALA A 175 9.64 11.44 9.77
C ALA A 175 11.02 11.69 9.14
N ASP A 176 12.05 10.95 9.55
CA ASP A 176 13.41 11.09 9.01
C ASP A 176 13.44 10.85 7.48
N LYS A 177 12.69 9.87 7.00
CA LYS A 177 12.63 9.53 5.56
C LYS A 177 12.01 10.66 4.75
N PHE A 178 10.86 11.18 5.17
CA PHE A 178 10.09 12.15 4.37
C PHE A 178 10.39 13.60 4.70
N PHE A 179 11.08 13.90 5.79
CA PHE A 179 11.47 15.28 6.12
C PHE A 179 12.42 15.87 5.08
N ALA A 180 13.43 15.09 4.65
CA ALA A 180 14.40 15.52 3.64
C ALA A 180 13.81 15.67 2.23
N VAL A 181 12.65 15.06 1.95
CA VAL A 181 11.98 15.15 0.63
C VAL A 181 11.63 16.60 0.28
N GLY A 182 11.42 17.45 1.28
CA GLY A 182 11.25 18.88 1.06
C GLY A 182 12.43 19.58 0.41
N LEU A 183 13.67 19.12 0.64
CA LEU A 183 14.87 19.69 0.01
C LEU A 183 14.89 19.42 -1.50
N GLY A 184 14.28 18.31 -1.91
CA GLY A 184 14.23 17.91 -3.32
C GLY A 184 13.20 18.67 -4.15
N GLY A 185 12.33 19.49 -3.53
CA GLY A 185 11.15 20.07 -4.18
C GLY A 185 9.84 19.35 -3.85
N GLY A 186 9.85 18.40 -2.89
CA GLY A 186 8.67 17.62 -2.51
C GLY A 186 8.46 16.38 -3.37
N VAL A 187 7.41 15.61 -3.10
CA VAL A 187 7.14 14.36 -3.84
C VAL A 187 6.68 14.53 -5.29
N ASP A 188 6.50 15.75 -5.78
CA ASP A 188 6.24 16.03 -7.19
C ASP A 188 7.50 16.51 -7.94
N SER A 189 8.68 16.18 -7.41
CA SER A 189 9.98 16.50 -8.01
C SER A 189 10.82 15.23 -8.21
N MET A 190 11.71 15.24 -9.19
CA MET A 190 12.57 14.09 -9.46
C MET A 190 13.48 13.79 -8.26
N LEU A 191 14.09 14.82 -7.67
CA LEU A 191 14.99 14.66 -6.52
C LEU A 191 14.24 14.28 -5.25
N GLY A 192 13.04 14.82 -5.03
CA GLY A 192 12.21 14.44 -3.90
C GLY A 192 11.91 12.93 -3.89
N ILE A 193 11.48 12.40 -5.04
CA ILE A 193 11.12 10.97 -5.20
C ILE A 193 12.37 10.08 -5.21
N PHE A 194 13.30 10.33 -6.12
CA PHE A 194 14.38 9.39 -6.41
C PHE A 194 15.63 9.62 -5.57
N ALA A 195 15.88 10.83 -5.07
CA ALA A 195 17.03 11.09 -4.20
C ALA A 195 16.68 10.96 -2.72
N TYR A 196 15.72 11.76 -2.24
CA TYR A 196 15.51 11.94 -0.80
C TYR A 196 14.57 10.91 -0.16
N SER A 197 13.55 10.42 -0.87
CA SER A 197 12.66 9.36 -0.35
C SER A 197 13.17 7.94 -0.60
N SER A 198 14.15 7.72 -1.48
CA SER A 198 14.65 6.38 -1.79
C SER A 198 15.57 5.84 -0.68
N ASP A 199 15.76 4.52 -0.66
CA ASP A 199 16.78 3.87 0.15
C ASP A 199 18.15 4.15 -0.47
N PHE A 200 19.00 4.88 0.26
CA PHE A 200 20.33 5.29 -0.18
C PHE A 200 21.27 4.11 -0.46
N SER A 201 20.98 2.92 0.10
CA SER A 201 21.76 1.71 -0.21
C SER A 201 21.45 1.13 -1.59
N LYS A 202 20.33 1.50 -2.21
CA LYS A 202 19.99 1.14 -3.61
C LYS A 202 20.65 2.06 -4.65
N HIS A 203 21.35 3.11 -4.21
CA HIS A 203 21.99 4.06 -5.12
C HIS A 203 23.20 3.42 -5.79
N VAL A 204 23.15 3.30 -7.12
CA VAL A 204 24.27 2.85 -7.94
C VAL A 204 25.17 4.06 -8.22
N ARG A 205 26.43 3.99 -7.79
CA ARG A 205 27.40 5.12 -7.81
C ARG A 205 28.61 4.86 -8.71
N ASP A 206 28.83 3.62 -9.11
CA ASP A 206 29.90 3.19 -10.02
C ASP A 206 29.44 3.15 -11.49
N ALA A 207 28.19 3.50 -11.75
CA ALA A 207 27.61 3.50 -13.09
C ALA A 207 28.27 4.53 -14.01
N GLN A 208 28.41 5.78 -13.56
CA GLN A 208 29.03 6.90 -14.27
C GLN A 208 29.59 7.91 -13.25
N LEU A 209 30.76 8.50 -13.53
CA LEU A 209 31.41 9.43 -12.60
C LEU A 209 30.52 10.65 -12.31
N GLY A 210 30.21 10.88 -11.03
CA GLY A 210 29.44 12.04 -10.57
C GLY A 210 27.93 11.92 -10.70
N LEU A 211 27.40 10.78 -11.17
CA LEU A 211 25.96 10.51 -11.23
C LEU A 211 25.54 9.50 -10.18
N THR A 212 24.39 9.77 -9.57
CA THR A 212 23.65 8.80 -8.76
C THR A 212 22.56 8.22 -9.63
N VAL A 213 22.51 6.89 -9.72
CA VAL A 213 21.47 6.15 -10.44
C VAL A 213 20.63 5.38 -9.45
N VAL A 214 19.30 5.51 -9.53
CA VAL A 214 18.38 4.92 -8.55
C VAL A 214 17.29 4.13 -9.25
N PRO A 215 17.27 2.80 -9.09
CA PRO A 215 16.15 1.96 -9.50
C PRO A 215 15.07 1.92 -8.41
N MET A 216 13.79 2.06 -8.79
CA MET A 216 12.63 1.88 -7.91
C MET A 216 11.45 1.30 -8.66
N SER A 217 10.64 0.45 -8.01
CA SER A 217 9.41 -0.04 -8.63
C SER A 217 8.32 1.03 -8.60
N LEU A 218 7.35 0.95 -9.53
CA LEU A 218 6.15 1.80 -9.48
C LEU A 218 5.43 1.61 -8.14
N ALA A 219 5.37 0.39 -7.62
CA ALA A 219 4.74 0.09 -6.33
C ALA A 219 5.44 0.79 -5.16
N GLU A 220 6.78 0.77 -5.12
CA GLU A 220 7.56 1.48 -4.11
C GLU A 220 7.29 2.99 -4.15
N ILE A 221 7.21 3.57 -5.36
CA ILE A 221 6.89 5.00 -5.51
C ILE A 221 5.44 5.29 -5.12
N THR A 222 4.50 4.37 -5.43
CA THR A 222 3.10 4.49 -4.99
C THR A 222 2.98 4.56 -3.47
N ASP A 223 3.71 3.71 -2.74
CA ASP A 223 3.75 3.78 -1.28
C ASP A 223 4.36 5.10 -0.79
N MET A 224 5.41 5.60 -1.45
CA MET A 224 6.03 6.87 -1.11
C MET A 224 5.06 8.05 -1.26
N TYR A 225 4.31 8.13 -2.36
CA TYR A 225 3.29 9.17 -2.54
C TYR A 225 2.24 9.10 -1.43
N ASN A 226 1.71 7.91 -1.14
CA ASN A 226 0.68 7.73 -0.12
C ASN A 226 1.19 7.98 1.31
N ALA A 227 2.49 7.84 1.55
CA ALA A 227 3.12 8.18 2.81
C ALA A 227 3.53 9.66 2.91
N ALA A 228 3.79 10.34 1.80
CA ALA A 228 4.29 11.72 1.81
C ALA A 228 3.20 12.80 1.76
N THR A 229 1.95 12.43 1.45
CA THR A 229 0.83 13.37 1.29
C THR A 229 -0.39 12.91 2.08
N PRO A 230 -1.37 13.80 2.34
CA PRO A 230 -2.66 13.39 2.89
C PRO A 230 -3.56 12.67 1.89
N ASP A 231 -3.41 12.95 0.59
CA ASP A 231 -4.21 12.32 -0.47
C ASP A 231 -3.87 10.84 -0.67
N THR A 232 -4.78 10.12 -1.32
CA THR A 232 -4.62 8.71 -1.66
C THR A 232 -4.45 8.55 -3.16
N TYR A 233 -3.42 7.82 -3.58
CA TYR A 233 -3.06 7.61 -4.98
C TYR A 233 -2.95 6.12 -5.31
N ASN A 234 -3.45 5.71 -6.48
CA ASN A 234 -3.17 4.40 -7.05
C ASN A 234 -1.97 4.44 -8.00
N ALA A 235 -1.50 3.27 -8.45
CA ALA A 235 -0.35 3.15 -9.35
C ALA A 235 -0.50 3.95 -10.66
N ASP A 236 -1.69 3.97 -11.27
CA ASP A 236 -1.91 4.71 -12.53
C ASP A 236 -1.83 6.23 -12.35
N GLN A 237 -2.31 6.74 -11.23
CA GLN A 237 -2.20 8.16 -10.89
C GLN A 237 -0.74 8.56 -10.65
N VAL A 238 0.01 7.71 -9.92
CA VAL A 238 1.43 7.91 -9.66
C VAL A 238 2.24 7.83 -10.95
N TYR A 239 1.94 6.87 -11.82
CA TYR A 239 2.52 6.75 -13.15
C TYR A 239 2.38 8.03 -13.97
N LYS A 240 1.17 8.63 -13.98
CA LYS A 240 0.89 9.90 -14.66
C LYS A 240 1.65 11.08 -14.05
N LYS A 241 1.81 11.11 -12.72
CA LYS A 241 2.59 12.15 -12.03
C LYS A 241 4.08 12.07 -12.41
N ILE A 242 4.67 10.87 -12.40
CA ILE A 242 6.09 10.69 -12.72
C ILE A 242 6.38 11.00 -14.19
N SER A 243 5.52 10.55 -15.12
CA SER A 243 5.66 10.86 -16.54
C SER A 243 5.46 12.35 -16.87
N GLY A 244 4.78 13.10 -15.99
CA GLY A 244 4.58 14.54 -16.09
C GLY A 244 5.63 15.42 -15.38
N LEU A 245 6.69 14.84 -14.81
CA LEU A 245 7.74 15.60 -14.12
C LEU A 245 8.48 16.53 -15.10
N LYS A 246 8.33 17.84 -14.92
CA LYS A 246 8.92 18.85 -15.82
C LYS A 246 10.45 18.88 -15.81
N GLU A 247 11.05 18.47 -14.69
CA GLU A 247 12.50 18.46 -14.46
C GLU A 247 13.19 17.25 -15.07
N ALA A 248 12.42 16.22 -15.43
CA ALA A 248 12.93 14.94 -15.89
C ALA A 248 12.76 14.79 -17.39
N LYS A 249 13.79 14.27 -18.05
CA LYS A 249 13.69 13.72 -19.40
C LYS A 249 13.10 12.31 -19.32
N TYR A 250 11.77 12.25 -19.33
CA TYR A 250 11.04 11.00 -19.21
C TYR A 250 11.02 10.22 -20.54
N ARG A 251 11.21 8.90 -20.47
CA ARG A 251 10.96 7.98 -21.59
C ARG A 251 10.58 6.59 -21.13
N GLU A 252 9.78 5.91 -21.94
CA GLU A 252 9.40 4.52 -21.73
C GLU A 252 10.33 3.56 -22.48
N VAL A 253 10.51 2.37 -21.92
CA VAL A 253 11.38 1.32 -22.43
C VAL A 253 10.59 0.01 -22.48
N ASP A 254 10.57 -0.63 -23.65
CA ASP A 254 9.94 -1.94 -23.90
C ASP A 254 10.80 -3.14 -23.43
N ASP A 255 12.00 -2.87 -22.92
CA ASP A 255 12.91 -3.85 -22.32
C ASP A 255 12.60 -4.07 -20.83
N SER A 256 13.21 -5.10 -20.24
CA SER A 256 13.24 -5.35 -18.80
C SER A 256 14.47 -4.66 -18.20
N TYR A 257 14.33 -4.03 -17.03
CA TYR A 257 15.48 -3.59 -16.24
C TYR A 257 16.17 -4.80 -15.60
N ARG A 258 15.39 -5.78 -15.13
CA ARG A 258 15.89 -7.00 -14.51
C ARG A 258 16.73 -7.79 -15.51
N GLY A 259 17.97 -8.10 -15.16
CA GLY A 259 18.94 -8.76 -16.03
C GLY A 259 19.65 -7.84 -17.03
N ASN A 260 19.26 -6.56 -17.11
CA ASN A 260 19.90 -5.54 -17.96
C ASN A 260 20.44 -4.34 -17.14
N GLU A 261 20.62 -4.50 -15.83
CA GLU A 261 20.95 -3.41 -14.91
C GLU A 261 22.23 -2.70 -15.33
N SER A 262 23.30 -3.45 -15.61
CA SER A 262 24.60 -2.90 -16.03
C SER A 262 24.50 -2.07 -17.32
N LYS A 263 23.71 -2.53 -18.31
CA LYS A 263 23.49 -1.83 -19.58
C LYS A 263 22.82 -0.48 -19.34
N TYR A 264 21.75 -0.44 -18.56
CA TYR A 264 20.97 0.77 -18.34
C TYR A 264 21.61 1.73 -17.34
N ASN A 265 22.18 1.23 -16.25
CA ASN A 265 22.89 2.05 -15.27
C ASN A 265 24.02 2.86 -15.94
N LYS A 266 24.79 2.24 -16.85
CA LYS A 266 25.92 2.89 -17.54
C LYS A 266 25.52 3.80 -18.71
N SER A 267 24.27 3.75 -19.17
CA SER A 267 23.83 4.50 -20.37
C SER A 267 22.81 5.60 -20.10
N ILE A 268 22.15 5.58 -18.94
CA ILE A 268 21.18 6.62 -18.55
C ILE A 268 21.87 7.98 -18.35
N GLY A 269 21.29 9.04 -18.91
CA GLY A 269 21.85 10.39 -18.83
C GLY A 269 21.44 11.14 -17.55
N ASN A 270 22.20 12.18 -17.18
CA ASN A 270 21.81 13.09 -16.10
C ASN A 270 20.45 13.75 -16.36
N GLY A 271 19.56 13.73 -15.37
CA GLY A 271 18.20 14.26 -15.44
C GLY A 271 17.21 13.36 -16.19
N GLU A 272 17.57 12.12 -16.50
CA GLU A 272 16.68 11.17 -17.15
C GLU A 272 15.91 10.32 -16.14
N VAL A 273 14.68 9.97 -16.52
CA VAL A 273 13.85 8.97 -15.84
C VAL A 273 13.32 7.99 -16.90
N LEU A 274 13.74 6.73 -16.79
CA LEU A 274 13.29 5.64 -17.65
C LEU A 274 12.19 4.87 -16.95
N TYR A 275 11.13 4.49 -17.67
CA TYR A 275 10.13 3.54 -17.19
C TYR A 275 10.16 2.26 -18.02
N PHE A 276 10.48 1.14 -17.37
CA PHE A 276 10.53 -0.19 -17.96
C PHE A 276 9.16 -0.84 -17.85
N LYS A 277 8.43 -0.91 -18.97
CA LYS A 277 7.03 -1.36 -19.01
C LYS A 277 6.85 -2.81 -18.55
N LYS A 278 7.81 -3.69 -18.89
CA LYS A 278 7.76 -5.12 -18.54
C LYS A 278 7.78 -5.35 -17.04
N ASP A 279 8.61 -4.61 -16.32
CA ASP A 279 8.85 -4.83 -14.88
C ASP A 279 8.09 -3.82 -14.01
N LYS A 280 7.50 -2.78 -14.62
CA LYS A 280 6.98 -1.59 -13.93
C LYS A 280 8.03 -0.94 -13.03
N MET A 281 9.25 -0.83 -13.53
CA MET A 281 10.41 -0.27 -12.82
C MET A 281 10.77 1.10 -13.39
N TYR A 282 11.17 2.01 -12.53
CA TYR A 282 11.79 3.27 -12.87
C TYR A 282 13.30 3.21 -12.66
N LEU A 283 14.05 3.89 -13.52
CA LEU A 283 15.46 4.19 -13.32
C LEU A 283 15.65 5.69 -13.49
N ALA A 284 16.08 6.37 -12.43
CA ALA A 284 16.37 7.79 -12.48
C ALA A 284 17.87 8.04 -12.34
N ALA A 285 18.40 9.05 -13.03
CA ALA A 285 19.78 9.47 -12.88
C ALA A 285 19.88 10.98 -12.68
N PHE A 286 20.67 11.38 -11.68
CA PHE A 286 20.84 12.78 -11.33
C PHE A 286 22.22 13.01 -10.70
N GLY A 287 22.76 14.21 -10.90
CA GLY A 287 23.94 14.69 -10.18
C GLY A 287 23.63 15.08 -8.74
N GLY A 288 24.66 15.13 -7.91
CA GLY A 288 24.74 15.78 -6.58
C GLY A 288 23.46 15.84 -5.72
N ILE A 289 23.42 15.05 -4.65
CA ILE A 289 22.41 15.20 -3.58
C ILE A 289 22.97 16.16 -2.52
N GLY A 290 22.30 17.28 -2.28
CA GLY A 290 22.74 18.26 -1.28
C GLY A 290 21.73 19.37 -1.02
N GLY A 291 21.96 20.11 0.05
CA GLY A 291 21.13 21.22 0.50
C GLY A 291 21.25 21.44 2.00
N ALA A 292 21.27 22.70 2.44
CA ALA A 292 21.25 23.01 3.87
C ALA A 292 19.83 22.85 4.42
N MET A 293 19.67 22.04 5.47
CA MET A 293 18.40 21.94 6.18
C MET A 293 18.27 23.10 7.17
N GLY A 294 17.38 24.05 6.89
CA GLY A 294 17.10 25.17 7.79
C GLY A 294 16.33 24.77 9.05
N MET A 295 15.67 23.62 9.02
CA MET A 295 15.00 23.05 10.18
C MET A 295 15.46 21.62 10.46
N SER A 296 15.23 21.15 11.68
CA SER A 296 15.40 19.74 12.06
C SER A 296 14.23 19.24 12.89
N LEU A 297 14.04 17.92 12.89
CA LEU A 297 13.07 17.23 13.73
C LEU A 297 13.53 17.29 15.19
N THR A 298 12.59 17.55 16.11
CA THR A 298 12.85 17.34 17.54
C THR A 298 12.97 15.85 17.89
N SER A 299 13.54 15.55 19.05
CA SER A 299 13.63 14.20 19.58
C SER A 299 12.24 13.64 20.00
N PRO A 300 12.02 12.30 19.93
CA PRO A 300 10.69 11.69 20.16
C PRO A 300 10.05 11.91 21.54
N ASP A 301 10.84 12.30 22.55
CA ASP A 301 10.35 12.70 23.87
C ASP A 301 9.53 14.00 23.84
N LYS A 302 9.73 14.85 22.81
CA LYS A 302 9.01 16.12 22.63
C LYS A 302 7.77 16.01 21.76
N TRP A 303 7.45 14.82 21.27
CA TRP A 303 6.33 14.61 20.35
C TRP A 303 5.05 14.32 21.12
N THR A 304 3.95 14.88 20.63
CA THR A 304 2.63 14.72 21.23
C THR A 304 1.78 13.77 20.39
N GLU A 305 1.11 12.83 21.05
CA GLU A 305 0.11 11.96 20.42
C GLU A 305 -1.29 12.56 20.63
N GLU A 306 -2.06 12.71 19.54
CA GLU A 306 -3.42 13.25 19.55
C GLU A 306 -4.33 12.38 18.66
N GLY A 307 -5.10 11.48 19.28
CA GLY A 307 -5.95 10.55 18.53
C GLY A 307 -5.10 9.62 17.67
N ASP A 308 -5.19 9.76 16.34
CA ASP A 308 -4.40 9.00 15.37
C ASP A 308 -3.16 9.75 14.86
N ARG A 309 -2.82 10.90 15.46
CA ARG A 309 -1.76 11.80 15.03
C ARG A 309 -0.56 11.78 15.97
N ILE A 310 0.62 12.02 15.39
CA ILE A 310 1.83 12.41 16.11
C ILE A 310 2.23 13.81 15.62
N ILE A 311 2.32 14.74 16.55
CA ILE A 311 2.75 16.12 16.31
C ILE A 311 4.24 16.23 16.67
N ILE A 312 5.03 16.61 15.68
CA ILE A 312 6.48 16.76 15.76
C ILE A 312 6.83 18.24 15.65
N PRO A 313 7.24 18.91 16.75
CA PRO A 313 7.79 20.25 16.67
C PRO A 313 9.06 20.26 15.81
N LEU A 314 9.21 21.30 14.98
CA LEU A 314 10.42 21.52 14.17
C LEU A 314 11.24 22.64 14.80
N VAL A 315 12.56 22.47 14.86
CA VAL A 315 13.47 23.52 15.36
C VAL A 315 14.22 24.16 14.21
N ASN A 316 14.38 25.49 14.27
CA ASN A 316 15.18 26.23 13.32
C ASN A 316 16.67 26.14 13.71
N ASN A 317 17.49 25.69 12.77
CA ASN A 317 18.93 25.47 13.00
C ASN A 317 19.73 26.78 13.02
N PHE A 318 19.20 27.87 12.48
CA PHE A 318 19.84 29.19 12.40
C PHE A 318 19.42 30.16 13.51
N GLU A 319 18.31 29.89 14.20
CA GLU A 319 17.75 30.74 15.27
C GLU A 319 17.94 30.11 16.66
N GLY A 320 19.08 29.45 16.89
CA GLY A 320 19.42 28.86 18.19
C GLY A 320 18.50 27.72 18.63
N GLY A 321 17.91 26.97 17.69
CA GLY A 321 17.07 25.81 18.00
C GLY A 321 15.65 26.15 18.46
N LYS A 322 15.17 27.39 18.22
CA LYS A 322 13.77 27.76 18.50
C LYS A 322 12.80 26.91 17.70
N ILE A 323 11.67 26.56 18.32
CA ILE A 323 10.58 25.86 17.62
C ILE A 323 10.01 26.81 16.56
N LYS A 324 10.02 26.37 15.30
CA LYS A 324 9.52 27.11 14.15
C LYS A 324 8.74 26.16 13.24
N GLY A 325 7.50 25.89 13.64
CA GLY A 325 6.59 25.03 12.89
C GLY A 325 6.50 23.60 13.42
N LYS A 326 5.83 22.76 12.66
CA LYS A 326 5.55 21.37 13.01
C LYS A 326 5.40 20.48 11.78
N MET A 327 5.63 19.19 11.98
CA MET A 327 5.25 18.11 11.07
C MET A 327 4.22 17.25 11.79
N VAL A 328 3.14 16.89 11.10
CA VAL A 328 2.07 16.06 11.65
C VAL A 328 2.05 14.75 10.88
N LEU A 329 2.30 13.66 11.59
CA LEU A 329 2.12 12.30 11.09
C LEU A 329 0.74 11.80 11.49
N ARG A 330 0.14 10.96 10.65
CA ARG A 330 -1.10 10.26 10.96
C ARG A 330 -0.98 8.77 10.64
N LEU A 331 -1.58 7.92 11.48
CA LEU A 331 -1.64 6.48 11.24
C LEU A 331 -2.22 6.21 9.84
N ASN A 332 -1.50 5.41 9.06
CA ASN A 332 -1.81 5.18 7.66
C ASN A 332 -2.78 4.02 7.49
N ASN A 333 -4.06 4.33 7.63
CA ASN A 333 -5.18 3.43 7.35
C ASN A 333 -5.78 3.66 5.96
N LYS A 334 -5.02 4.26 5.03
CA LYS A 334 -5.46 4.46 3.65
C LYS A 334 -5.64 3.12 2.93
N VAL A 335 -6.63 3.07 2.05
CA VAL A 335 -6.88 1.95 1.15
C VAL A 335 -6.51 2.39 -0.26
N TYR A 336 -5.50 1.75 -0.84
CA TYR A 336 -5.03 2.02 -2.19
C TYR A 336 -4.43 0.77 -2.83
N GLU A 337 -4.55 0.68 -4.14
CA GLU A 337 -4.02 -0.42 -4.94
C GLU A 337 -2.66 -0.08 -5.55
N GLY A 338 -1.89 -1.12 -5.86
CA GLY A 338 -0.64 -1.01 -6.60
C GLY A 338 0.59 -0.66 -5.76
N GLY A 339 0.42 -0.44 -4.45
CA GLY A 339 1.53 -0.40 -3.48
C GLY A 339 2.02 -1.79 -3.07
N GLN A 340 3.13 -1.83 -2.35
CA GLN A 340 3.75 -3.07 -1.83
C GLN A 340 4.02 -2.96 -0.33
N SER A 341 4.75 -1.93 0.12
CA SER A 341 5.29 -1.80 1.47
C SER A 341 4.74 -0.55 2.16
N ARG A 342 3.46 -0.58 2.55
CA ARG A 342 2.77 0.52 3.22
C ARG A 342 3.54 0.99 4.46
N SER A 343 3.79 2.28 4.54
CA SER A 343 4.35 2.95 5.73
C SER A 343 3.31 3.04 6.85
N LYS A 344 3.70 2.83 8.12
CA LYS A 344 2.81 2.97 9.28
C LYS A 344 2.15 4.35 9.41
N TYR A 345 2.87 5.38 9.02
CA TYR A 345 2.39 6.76 9.07
C TYR A 345 2.48 7.41 7.69
N TYR A 346 1.61 8.39 7.47
CA TYR A 346 1.74 9.35 6.38
C TYR A 346 1.88 10.78 6.90
N ILE A 347 2.41 11.68 6.06
CA ILE A 347 2.55 13.10 6.37
C ILE A 347 1.20 13.77 6.13
N GLU A 348 0.50 14.10 7.20
CA GLU A 348 -0.77 14.84 7.12
C GLU A 348 -0.51 16.30 6.74
N SER A 349 0.47 16.92 7.40
CA SER A 349 0.91 18.29 7.10
C SER A 349 2.32 18.53 7.59
N ARG A 350 2.97 19.56 7.03
CA ARG A 350 4.27 20.04 7.51
C ARG A 350 4.43 21.53 7.24
N THR A 351 5.13 22.22 8.14
CA THR A 351 5.67 23.55 7.85
C THR A 351 6.78 23.41 6.81
N ASN A 352 6.72 24.21 5.75
CA ASN A 352 7.74 24.20 4.70
C ASN A 352 9.07 24.77 5.23
N ASN A 353 10.18 24.22 4.71
CA ASN A 353 11.55 24.72 4.95
C ASN A 353 11.77 26.09 4.33
#